data_AF-A0AAU3UB62-F1
#
_entry.id   AF-A0AAU3UB62-F1
#
_cell.length_a   1.000
_cell.length_b   1.000
_cell.length_c   1.000
_cell.angle_alpha   90.00
_cell.angle_beta   90.00
_cell.angle_gamma   90.00
#
_symmetry.space_group_name_H-M   'P 1'
#
loop_
_entity.id
_entity.type
_entity.pdbx_description
1 polymer ?
#
loop_
_entity_poly.entity_id
_entity_poly.type
_entity_poly.pdbx_seq_one_letter_code
_entity_poly.pdbx_strand_id
1 'polypeptide(L)'
;MSSATRRTAHADLATSLALLSDRELADLVESAVPLGVGIGGRSAVVEVEGRRVFVKRVPLTDVELAPENAQSTGNFFGLPPSCHYGTGRSPSFGAWRELAVHTMTTNWVLADRFPGFPLMHHWRVLPDSVQPLPEELADVERVVGHWSGSRQVRERLEALRKASASLTLFLEYFPHTLHDWLDTQVRTAESDRVCTRVDEWLGTLSAFLHDHELAHFDAHFQNVLTDGEDFYLTDHGLALSSRFRLTRQERAFFDRHRDYDLVYSRAHLVNWLVTALYGYDRQEREAFVRACAIGAHTDGIPGTAAAIIARDAPLTAVLNGFFDRLRKDNSRTPYPYEELRLAYNSSTPSA
;
A
#
# COMPACT_ATOMS: atom_id res chain seq x y z
N MET A 1 -20.94 -1.72 -8.94
CA MET A 1 -21.29 -2.98 -9.65
C MET A 1 -21.79 -4.01 -8.64
N SER A 2 -22.77 -4.88 -8.93
CA SER A 2 -23.20 -5.90 -7.93
C SER A 2 -22.09 -6.92 -7.66
N SER A 3 -22.03 -7.47 -6.43
CA SER A 3 -21.04 -8.50 -6.07
C SER A 3 -21.11 -9.74 -6.98
N ALA A 4 -22.31 -10.15 -7.39
CA ALA A 4 -22.50 -11.25 -8.34
C ALA A 4 -21.92 -10.91 -9.73
N THR A 5 -22.23 -9.73 -10.27
CA THR A 5 -21.69 -9.27 -11.57
C THR A 5 -20.16 -9.18 -11.54
N ARG A 6 -19.60 -8.70 -10.43
CA ARG A 6 -18.14 -8.61 -10.20
C ARG A 6 -17.47 -10.00 -10.22
N ARG A 7 -18.08 -10.99 -9.57
CA ARG A 7 -17.59 -12.38 -9.57
C ARG A 7 -17.67 -13.03 -10.96
N THR A 8 -18.76 -12.82 -11.70
CA THR A 8 -18.88 -13.30 -13.09
C THR A 8 -17.82 -12.65 -13.99
N ALA A 9 -17.67 -11.32 -13.91
CA ALA A 9 -16.64 -10.58 -14.62
C ALA A 9 -15.24 -11.15 -14.38
N HIS A 10 -14.95 -11.46 -13.12
CA HIS A 10 -13.68 -12.05 -12.74
C HIS A 10 -13.49 -13.46 -13.32
N ALA A 11 -14.51 -14.33 -13.26
CA ALA A 11 -14.43 -15.68 -13.80
C ALA A 11 -14.19 -15.69 -15.33
N ASP A 12 -14.88 -14.81 -16.06
CA ASP A 12 -14.73 -14.66 -17.51
C ASP A 12 -13.31 -14.19 -17.85
N LEU A 13 -12.85 -13.10 -17.23
CA LEU A 13 -11.51 -12.55 -17.45
C LEU A 13 -10.40 -13.52 -17.04
N ALA A 14 -10.55 -14.19 -15.90
CA ALA A 14 -9.59 -15.18 -15.42
C ALA A 14 -9.47 -16.35 -16.40
N THR A 15 -10.59 -16.81 -16.96
CA THR A 15 -10.62 -17.88 -17.96
C THR A 15 -9.95 -17.42 -19.26
N SER A 16 -10.33 -16.26 -19.80
CA SER A 16 -9.74 -15.73 -21.03
C SER A 16 -8.22 -15.56 -20.91
N LEU A 17 -7.74 -14.97 -19.81
CA LEU A 17 -6.31 -14.77 -19.57
C LEU A 17 -5.56 -16.10 -19.35
N ALA A 18 -6.17 -17.08 -18.68
CA ALA A 18 -5.54 -18.37 -18.43
C ALA A 18 -5.37 -19.22 -19.71
N LEU A 19 -6.21 -19.01 -20.73
CA LEU A 19 -6.12 -19.69 -22.02
C LEU A 19 -4.99 -19.16 -22.92
N LEU A 20 -4.43 -17.99 -22.59
CA LEU A 20 -3.31 -17.41 -23.34
C LEU A 20 -1.98 -18.07 -22.94
N SER A 21 -1.14 -18.29 -23.95
CA SER A 21 0.26 -18.66 -23.78
C SER A 21 1.08 -17.48 -23.22
N ASP A 22 2.27 -17.78 -22.70
CA ASP A 22 3.18 -16.74 -22.19
C ASP A 22 3.56 -15.73 -23.27
N ARG A 23 3.63 -16.16 -24.54
CA ARG A 23 3.88 -15.28 -25.69
C ARG A 23 2.70 -14.34 -25.93
N GLU A 24 1.49 -14.87 -25.97
CA GLU A 24 0.28 -14.06 -26.18
C GLU A 24 0.06 -13.07 -25.02
N LEU A 25 0.36 -13.48 -23.78
CA LEU A 25 0.34 -12.58 -22.62
C LEU A 25 1.41 -11.49 -22.72
N ALA A 26 2.62 -11.81 -23.19
CA ALA A 26 3.66 -10.82 -23.42
C ALA A 26 3.26 -9.81 -24.50
N ASP A 27 2.73 -10.28 -25.63
CA ASP A 27 2.25 -9.43 -26.74
C ASP A 27 1.09 -8.52 -26.26
N LEU A 28 0.16 -9.04 -25.45
CA LEU A 28 -0.92 -8.26 -24.83
C LEU A 28 -0.38 -7.13 -23.96
N VAL A 29 0.60 -7.44 -23.10
CA VAL A 29 1.22 -6.47 -22.19
C VAL A 29 2.05 -5.42 -22.93
N GLU A 30 2.69 -5.78 -24.05
CA GLU A 30 3.44 -4.83 -24.89
C GLU A 30 2.52 -3.82 -25.59
N SER A 31 1.31 -4.24 -25.96
CA SER A 31 0.30 -3.36 -26.55
C SER A 31 -0.45 -2.46 -25.54
N ALA A 32 -0.16 -2.61 -24.24
CA ALA A 32 -0.86 -1.93 -23.17
C ALA A 32 -0.63 -0.41 -23.16
N VAL A 33 -1.63 0.36 -22.71
CA VAL A 33 -1.48 1.80 -22.47
C VAL A 33 -0.75 2.02 -21.14
N PRO A 34 0.45 2.63 -21.13
CA PRO A 34 1.19 2.85 -19.88
C PRO A 34 0.45 3.82 -18.94
N LEU A 35 0.45 3.52 -17.64
CA LEU A 35 -0.11 4.40 -16.60
C LEU A 35 0.96 5.06 -15.74
N GLY A 36 2.03 4.33 -15.40
CA GLY A 36 3.07 4.88 -14.52
C GLY A 36 4.17 3.88 -14.17
N VAL A 37 5.24 4.41 -13.57
CA VAL A 37 6.41 3.67 -13.10
C VAL A 37 6.73 4.13 -11.68
N GLY A 38 7.01 3.20 -10.78
CA GLY A 38 7.44 3.51 -9.41
C GLY A 38 8.17 2.35 -8.75
N ILE A 39 8.41 2.44 -7.44
CA ILE A 39 9.11 1.41 -6.64
C ILE A 39 8.48 0.03 -6.78
N GLY A 40 7.14 -0.05 -6.79
CA GLY A 40 6.37 -1.28 -6.93
C GLY A 40 6.38 -1.87 -8.35
N GLY A 41 7.05 -1.24 -9.32
CA GLY A 41 7.13 -1.68 -10.70
C GLY A 41 6.39 -0.77 -11.68
N ARG A 42 6.01 -1.34 -12.83
CA ARG A 42 5.35 -0.60 -13.93
C ARG A 42 3.88 -0.96 -14.01
N SER A 43 3.05 0.01 -14.34
CA SER A 43 1.61 -0.17 -14.49
C SER A 43 1.12 0.22 -15.87
N ALA A 44 0.12 -0.50 -16.37
CA ALA A 44 -0.52 -0.26 -17.65
C ALA A 44 -1.99 -0.71 -17.61
N VAL A 45 -2.75 -0.35 -18.64
CA VAL A 45 -4.11 -0.87 -18.87
C VAL A 45 -4.13 -1.62 -20.18
N VAL A 46 -4.73 -2.80 -20.16
CA VAL A 46 -5.08 -3.58 -21.35
C VAL A 46 -6.60 -3.72 -21.43
N GLU A 47 -7.07 -4.04 -22.63
CA GLU A 47 -8.46 -4.45 -22.85
C GLU A 47 -8.52 -5.94 -23.13
N VAL A 48 -9.37 -6.66 -22.40
CA VAL A 48 -9.62 -8.10 -22.56
C VAL A 48 -11.12 -8.29 -22.61
N GLU A 49 -11.63 -8.87 -23.70
CA GLU A 49 -13.07 -9.09 -23.90
C GLU A 49 -13.92 -7.80 -23.68
N GLY A 50 -13.42 -6.66 -24.18
CA GLY A 50 -14.10 -5.37 -24.05
C GLY A 50 -14.05 -4.75 -22.64
N ARG A 51 -13.22 -5.29 -21.73
CA ARG A 51 -13.10 -4.81 -20.35
C ARG A 51 -11.68 -4.34 -20.07
N ARG A 52 -11.56 -3.22 -19.36
CA ARG A 52 -10.27 -2.71 -18.88
C ARG A 52 -9.74 -3.61 -17.76
N VAL A 53 -8.47 -3.98 -17.87
CA VAL A 53 -7.72 -4.75 -16.87
C VAL A 53 -6.47 -3.95 -16.53
N PHE A 54 -6.24 -3.76 -15.23
CA PHE A 54 -5.02 -3.12 -14.74
C PHE A 54 -3.89 -4.15 -14.72
N VAL A 55 -2.75 -3.80 -15.30
CA VAL A 55 -1.57 -4.67 -15.32
C VAL A 55 -0.48 -4.07 -14.46
N LYS A 56 -0.02 -4.81 -13.46
CA LYS A 56 1.18 -4.47 -12.67
C LYS A 56 2.31 -5.42 -13.04
N ARG A 57 3.48 -4.88 -13.39
CA ARG A 57 4.71 -5.64 -13.66
C ARG A 57 5.71 -5.36 -12.57
N VAL A 58 5.91 -6.34 -11.69
CA VAL A 58 6.85 -6.27 -10.57
C VAL A 58 8.15 -6.96 -10.99
N PRO A 59 9.31 -6.27 -10.97
CA PRO A 59 10.58 -6.88 -11.35
C PRO A 59 10.87 -8.12 -10.50
N LEU A 60 11.28 -9.20 -11.17
CA LEU A 60 11.61 -10.47 -10.54
C LEU A 60 13.10 -10.76 -10.74
N THR A 61 13.84 -10.83 -9.64
CA THR A 61 15.29 -11.03 -9.69
C THR A 61 15.67 -12.49 -9.91
N ASP A 62 16.90 -12.74 -10.38
CA ASP A 62 17.43 -14.10 -10.55
C ASP A 62 17.35 -14.94 -9.26
N VAL A 63 17.52 -14.30 -8.09
CA VAL A 63 17.37 -14.95 -6.78
C VAL A 63 15.93 -15.40 -6.55
N GLU A 64 14.94 -14.60 -6.94
CA GLU A 64 13.52 -14.93 -6.80
C GLU A 64 13.04 -15.91 -7.88
N LEU A 65 13.69 -15.92 -9.05
CA LEU A 65 13.44 -16.85 -10.16
C LEU A 65 13.98 -18.26 -9.92
N ALA A 66 14.96 -18.42 -9.02
CA ALA A 66 15.54 -19.72 -8.72
C ALA A 66 14.44 -20.75 -8.36
N PRO A 67 14.47 -21.98 -8.91
CA PRO A 67 13.39 -22.96 -8.73
C PRO A 67 13.02 -23.23 -7.26
N GLU A 68 14.00 -23.21 -6.36
CA GLU A 68 13.83 -23.40 -4.91
C GLU A 68 13.15 -22.20 -4.20
N ASN A 69 13.14 -21.04 -4.85
CA ASN A 69 12.61 -19.78 -4.32
C ASN A 69 11.31 -19.34 -5.00
N ALA A 70 10.92 -20.01 -6.09
CA ALA A 70 9.69 -19.71 -6.82
C ALA A 70 8.47 -19.75 -5.89
N GLN A 71 7.67 -18.68 -5.93
CA GLN A 71 6.48 -18.48 -5.08
C GLN A 71 6.72 -18.54 -3.57
N SER A 72 7.98 -18.51 -3.12
CA SER A 72 8.29 -18.48 -1.69
C SER A 72 8.15 -17.06 -1.14
N THR A 73 7.49 -16.94 0.01
CA THR A 73 7.36 -15.68 0.77
C THR A 73 8.56 -15.41 1.68
N GLY A 74 9.67 -16.13 1.49
CA GLY A 74 10.91 -15.96 2.26
C GLY A 74 11.67 -14.69 1.90
N ASN A 75 12.32 -14.08 2.89
CA ASN A 75 13.21 -12.93 2.69
C ASN A 75 14.62 -13.40 2.31
N PHE A 76 14.81 -13.73 1.03
CA PHE A 76 16.07 -14.32 0.53
C PHE A 76 17.26 -13.36 0.49
N PHE A 77 17.00 -12.05 0.45
CA PHE A 77 18.03 -11.04 0.56
C PHE A 77 18.40 -10.73 2.02
N GLY A 78 17.61 -11.18 2.99
CA GLY A 78 17.80 -10.83 4.40
C GLY A 78 17.59 -9.34 4.69
N LEU A 79 16.65 -8.70 3.98
CA LEU A 79 16.34 -7.28 4.14
C LEU A 79 15.93 -6.97 5.59
N PRO A 80 16.40 -5.84 6.18
CA PRO A 80 15.96 -5.41 7.50
C PRO A 80 14.44 -5.18 7.53
N PRO A 81 13.70 -5.67 8.53
CA PRO A 81 12.24 -5.51 8.57
C PRO A 81 11.76 -4.04 8.53
N SER A 82 12.59 -3.08 8.96
CA SER A 82 12.26 -1.65 8.86
C SER A 82 12.08 -1.16 7.42
N CYS A 83 12.57 -1.90 6.41
CA CYS A 83 12.29 -1.61 5.01
C CYS A 83 10.78 -1.71 4.68
N HIS A 84 9.95 -2.35 5.53
CA HIS A 84 8.51 -2.42 5.30
C HIS A 84 7.84 -1.06 5.40
N TYR A 85 8.47 -0.08 6.07
CA TYR A 85 7.94 1.27 6.10
C TYR A 85 8.04 1.93 4.73
N GLY A 86 6.89 2.36 4.18
CA GLY A 86 6.74 3.10 2.92
C GLY A 86 7.29 4.53 2.97
N THR A 87 8.56 4.71 3.30
CA THR A 87 9.20 6.05 3.38
C THR A 87 9.71 6.56 2.03
N GLY A 88 9.32 5.92 0.92
CA GLY A 88 9.78 6.25 -0.43
C GLY A 88 11.23 5.85 -0.74
N ARG A 89 11.87 5.03 0.11
CA ARG A 89 13.22 4.47 -0.15
C ARG A 89 13.30 2.97 0.15
N SER A 90 12.16 2.31 0.31
CA SER A 90 12.12 0.86 0.51
C SER A 90 12.55 0.14 -0.78
N PRO A 91 13.42 -0.88 -0.71
CA PRO A 91 13.79 -1.69 -1.87
C PRO A 91 12.71 -2.73 -2.27
N SER A 92 11.49 -2.62 -1.73
CA SER A 92 10.41 -3.62 -1.80
C SER A 92 10.79 -4.98 -1.16
N PHE A 93 9.81 -5.76 -0.69
CA PHE A 93 10.04 -7.02 0.03
C PHE A 93 9.88 -8.30 -0.79
N GLY A 94 9.62 -8.16 -2.09
CA GLY A 94 9.69 -9.26 -3.05
C GLY A 94 8.35 -9.56 -3.71
N ALA A 95 8.41 -9.85 -5.00
CA ALA A 95 7.23 -10.02 -5.86
C ALA A 95 6.35 -11.19 -5.42
N TRP A 96 6.94 -12.26 -4.88
CA TRP A 96 6.19 -13.43 -4.40
C TRP A 96 5.35 -13.15 -3.15
N ARG A 97 5.76 -12.20 -2.29
CA ARG A 97 4.92 -11.76 -1.16
C ARG A 97 3.70 -11.01 -1.66
N GLU A 98 3.90 -10.10 -2.61
CA GLU A 98 2.80 -9.35 -3.22
C GLU A 98 1.79 -10.29 -3.92
N LEU A 99 2.28 -11.29 -4.67
CA LEU A 99 1.43 -12.33 -5.26
C LEU A 99 0.62 -13.11 -4.20
N ALA A 100 1.27 -13.48 -3.09
CA ALA A 100 0.62 -14.22 -2.02
C ALA A 100 -0.51 -13.40 -1.40
N VAL A 101 -0.31 -12.09 -1.20
CA VAL A 101 -1.38 -11.20 -0.70
C VAL A 101 -2.50 -11.05 -1.72
N HIS A 102 -2.21 -10.82 -3.00
CA HIS A 102 -3.26 -10.77 -4.02
C HIS A 102 -4.08 -12.06 -4.10
N THR A 103 -3.43 -13.21 -3.89
CA THR A 103 -4.10 -14.51 -3.77
C THR A 103 -5.01 -14.55 -2.54
N MET A 104 -4.53 -14.10 -1.38
CA MET A 104 -5.32 -14.04 -0.14
C MET A 104 -6.54 -13.12 -0.30
N THR A 105 -6.33 -11.88 -0.77
CA THR A 105 -7.38 -10.86 -0.89
C THR A 105 -8.42 -11.23 -1.95
N THR A 106 -7.99 -11.77 -3.09
CA THR A 106 -8.91 -12.30 -4.12
C THR A 106 -9.81 -13.38 -3.53
N ASN A 107 -9.25 -14.34 -2.79
CA ASN A 107 -10.05 -15.40 -2.15
C ASN A 107 -11.00 -14.86 -1.08
N TRP A 108 -10.63 -13.80 -0.34
CA TRP A 108 -11.55 -13.16 0.61
C TRP A 108 -12.73 -12.50 -0.07
N VAL A 109 -12.52 -11.84 -1.21
CA VAL A 109 -13.60 -11.24 -2.02
C VAL A 109 -14.50 -12.33 -2.61
N LEU A 110 -13.91 -13.38 -3.20
CA LEU A 110 -14.67 -14.48 -3.80
C LEU A 110 -15.51 -15.24 -2.78
N ALA A 111 -14.99 -15.41 -1.55
CA ALA A 111 -15.70 -16.04 -0.44
C ALA A 111 -16.62 -15.08 0.34
N ASP A 112 -16.87 -13.87 -0.17
CA ASP A 112 -17.75 -12.86 0.43
C ASP A 112 -17.36 -12.46 1.87
N ARG A 113 -16.06 -12.57 2.21
CA ARG A 113 -15.55 -12.24 3.55
C ARG A 113 -15.28 -10.75 3.72
N PHE A 114 -14.73 -10.12 2.69
CA PHE A 114 -14.51 -8.68 2.64
C PHE A 114 -14.35 -8.22 1.19
N PRO A 115 -15.18 -7.27 0.69
CA PRO A 115 -15.18 -6.88 -0.72
C PRO A 115 -14.10 -5.84 -1.08
N GLY A 116 -13.47 -5.19 -0.10
CA GLY A 116 -12.63 -4.00 -0.26
C GLY A 116 -11.21 -4.25 -0.77
N PHE A 117 -11.02 -5.20 -1.69
CA PHE A 117 -9.77 -5.45 -2.41
C PHE A 117 -10.04 -5.69 -3.89
N PRO A 118 -9.22 -5.21 -4.83
CA PRO A 118 -9.35 -5.58 -6.25
C PRO A 118 -9.16 -7.09 -6.47
N LEU A 119 -9.89 -7.66 -7.42
CA LEU A 119 -9.71 -9.07 -7.81
C LEU A 119 -8.48 -9.24 -8.72
N MET A 120 -7.62 -10.21 -8.44
CA MET A 120 -6.57 -10.65 -9.37
C MET A 120 -7.13 -11.68 -10.34
N HIS A 121 -7.35 -11.28 -11.59
CA HIS A 121 -7.87 -12.15 -12.65
C HIS A 121 -6.85 -13.22 -13.08
N HIS A 122 -5.58 -12.85 -13.20
CA HIS A 122 -4.52 -13.77 -13.60
C HIS A 122 -3.15 -13.24 -13.15
N TRP A 123 -2.15 -14.11 -13.21
CA TRP A 123 -0.75 -13.69 -13.08
C TRP A 123 0.16 -14.64 -13.87
N ARG A 124 1.31 -14.13 -14.31
CA ARG A 124 2.33 -14.93 -15.02
C ARG A 124 3.71 -14.33 -14.78
N VAL A 125 4.75 -15.16 -14.77
CA VAL A 125 6.12 -14.67 -14.92
C VAL A 125 6.40 -14.54 -16.41
N LEU A 126 6.72 -13.34 -16.87
CA LEU A 126 7.01 -13.06 -18.28
C LEU A 126 8.43 -12.51 -18.44
N PRO A 127 9.11 -12.82 -19.56
CA PRO A 127 10.34 -12.13 -19.93
C PRO A 127 10.14 -10.62 -19.97
N ASP A 128 11.18 -9.88 -19.62
CA ASP A 128 11.14 -8.43 -19.58
C ASP A 128 12.46 -7.81 -20.01
N SER A 129 12.38 -6.59 -20.53
CA SER A 129 13.55 -5.77 -20.76
C SER A 129 14.08 -5.26 -19.41
N VAL A 130 15.38 -5.36 -19.22
CA VAL A 130 16.07 -4.81 -18.05
C VAL A 130 15.79 -3.30 -17.97
N GLN A 131 15.26 -2.87 -16.84
CA GLN A 131 14.91 -1.47 -16.57
C GLN A 131 15.91 -0.82 -15.62
N PRO A 132 16.13 0.51 -15.73
CA PRO A 132 16.80 1.24 -14.66
C PRO A 132 16.00 1.16 -13.36
N LEU A 133 16.67 1.38 -12.23
CA LEU A 133 15.95 1.58 -10.97
C LEU A 133 15.05 2.82 -11.07
N PRO A 134 13.88 2.80 -10.41
CA PRO A 134 13.03 3.98 -10.31
C PRO A 134 13.79 5.11 -9.60
N GLU A 135 13.40 6.37 -9.85
CA GLU A 135 14.13 7.57 -9.43
C GLU A 135 14.44 7.57 -7.93
N GLU A 136 13.50 7.10 -7.12
CA GLU A 136 13.62 7.01 -5.67
C GLU A 136 14.79 6.12 -5.23
N LEU A 137 15.09 5.09 -6.03
CA LEU A 137 16.11 4.06 -5.79
C LEU A 137 17.36 4.21 -6.67
N ALA A 138 17.37 5.16 -7.61
CA ALA A 138 18.45 5.34 -8.57
C ALA A 138 19.81 5.64 -7.91
N ASP A 139 19.80 6.42 -6.82
CA ASP A 139 20.97 6.65 -5.96
C ASP A 139 21.13 5.54 -4.93
N VAL A 140 21.78 4.45 -5.36
CA VAL A 140 22.02 3.25 -4.54
C VAL A 140 22.79 3.59 -3.25
N GLU A 141 23.80 4.46 -3.31
CA GLU A 141 24.59 4.83 -2.13
C GLU A 141 23.73 5.54 -1.08
N ARG A 142 22.89 6.48 -1.52
CA ARG A 142 21.97 7.19 -0.64
C ARG A 142 20.94 6.26 -0.01
N VAL A 143 20.38 5.31 -0.78
CA VAL A 143 19.42 4.32 -0.24
C VAL A 143 20.10 3.41 0.78
N VAL A 144 21.27 2.88 0.45
CA VAL A 144 22.04 2.02 1.36
C VAL A 144 22.43 2.78 2.64
N GLY A 145 22.86 4.04 2.52
CA GLY A 145 23.15 4.91 3.65
C GLY A 145 21.93 5.14 4.55
N HIS A 146 20.74 5.34 3.96
CA HIS A 146 19.48 5.47 4.71
C HIS A 146 19.15 4.21 5.52
N TRP A 147 19.39 3.03 4.95
CA TRP A 147 19.24 1.73 5.62
C TRP A 147 20.49 1.29 6.40
N SER A 148 21.17 2.26 7.02
CA SER A 148 22.30 2.04 7.93
C SER A 148 23.47 1.25 7.32
N GLY A 149 23.74 1.44 6.03
CA GLY A 149 24.83 0.75 5.33
C GLY A 149 24.53 -0.72 5.02
N SER A 150 23.26 -1.12 5.01
CA SER A 150 22.87 -2.52 4.82
C SER A 150 23.36 -3.08 3.48
N ARG A 151 24.25 -4.08 3.56
CA ARG A 151 24.75 -4.82 2.39
C ARG A 151 23.61 -5.55 1.67
N GLN A 152 22.64 -6.06 2.43
CA GLN A 152 21.46 -6.76 1.92
C GLN A 152 20.60 -5.86 1.03
N VAL A 153 20.44 -4.59 1.42
CA VAL A 153 19.73 -3.60 0.61
C VAL A 153 20.48 -3.35 -0.71
N ARG A 154 21.82 -3.22 -0.67
CA ARG A 154 22.62 -3.08 -1.89
C ARG A 154 22.46 -4.27 -2.82
N GLU A 155 22.61 -5.48 -2.28
CA GLU A 155 22.48 -6.72 -3.05
C GLU A 155 21.10 -6.82 -3.72
N ARG A 156 20.04 -6.42 -3.03
CA ARG A 156 18.69 -6.32 -3.60
C ARG A 156 18.61 -5.31 -4.75
N LEU A 157 19.12 -4.10 -4.57
CA LEU A 157 19.08 -3.06 -5.60
C LEU A 157 19.87 -3.46 -6.85
N GLU A 158 21.05 -4.07 -6.68
CA GLU A 158 21.85 -4.56 -7.79
C GLU A 158 21.21 -5.75 -8.52
N ALA A 159 20.47 -6.60 -7.80
CA ALA A 159 19.68 -7.66 -8.41
C ALA A 159 18.51 -7.10 -9.21
N LEU A 160 17.81 -6.09 -8.68
CA LEU A 160 16.72 -5.40 -9.40
C LEU A 160 17.19 -4.76 -10.70
N ARG A 161 18.40 -4.16 -10.72
CA ARG A 161 19.03 -3.59 -11.94
C ARG A 161 19.31 -4.60 -13.05
N LYS A 162 19.29 -5.89 -12.74
CA LYS A 162 19.59 -6.99 -13.66
C LYS A 162 18.37 -7.83 -13.98
N ALA A 163 17.23 -7.54 -13.35
CA ALA A 163 16.00 -8.30 -13.52
C ALA A 163 15.59 -8.28 -15.00
N SER A 164 15.54 -9.47 -15.59
CA SER A 164 15.15 -9.72 -16.99
C SER A 164 13.79 -10.42 -17.10
N ALA A 165 13.07 -10.49 -16.00
CA ALA A 165 11.71 -10.99 -15.92
C ALA A 165 10.90 -10.13 -14.95
N SER A 166 9.58 -10.16 -15.15
CA SER A 166 8.63 -9.56 -14.23
C SER A 166 7.55 -10.55 -13.85
N LEU A 167 7.13 -10.50 -12.59
CA LEU A 167 5.83 -11.00 -12.21
C LEU A 167 4.78 -10.02 -12.74
N THR A 168 3.97 -10.48 -13.69
CA THR A 168 2.88 -9.70 -14.29
C THR A 168 1.57 -10.11 -13.62
N LEU A 169 0.92 -9.15 -12.98
CA LEU A 169 -0.37 -9.28 -12.31
C LEU A 169 -1.45 -8.61 -13.17
N PHE A 170 -2.52 -9.33 -13.45
CA PHE A 170 -3.71 -8.83 -14.14
C PHE A 170 -4.81 -8.63 -13.09
N LEU A 171 -5.10 -7.37 -12.79
CA LEU A 171 -5.94 -6.94 -11.68
C LEU A 171 -7.20 -6.24 -12.21
N GLU A 172 -8.24 -6.27 -11.40
CA GLU A 172 -9.46 -5.49 -11.62
C GLU A 172 -9.13 -3.99 -11.73
N TYR A 173 -9.70 -3.35 -12.75
CA TYR A 173 -9.49 -1.93 -13.00
C TYR A 173 -10.50 -1.07 -12.24
N PHE A 174 -10.02 0.00 -11.61
CA PHE A 174 -10.82 1.05 -11.02
C PHE A 174 -10.40 2.42 -11.57
N PRO A 175 -11.36 3.33 -11.82
CA PRO A 175 -11.09 4.59 -12.52
C PRO A 175 -10.41 5.66 -11.68
N HIS A 176 -10.49 5.58 -10.35
CA HIS A 176 -9.99 6.62 -9.46
C HIS A 176 -9.17 6.05 -8.31
N THR A 177 -8.17 6.81 -7.88
CA THR A 177 -7.61 6.67 -6.54
C THR A 177 -8.54 7.39 -5.55
N LEU A 178 -8.54 6.97 -4.29
CA LEU A 178 -9.21 7.68 -3.22
C LEU A 178 -8.60 9.08 -3.06
N HIS A 179 -7.30 9.24 -3.30
CA HIS A 179 -6.62 10.53 -3.22
C HIS A 179 -7.28 11.58 -4.11
N ASP A 180 -7.42 11.28 -5.40
CA ASP A 180 -7.97 12.23 -6.38
C ASP A 180 -9.49 12.38 -6.23
N TRP A 181 -10.18 11.27 -5.97
CA TRP A 181 -11.63 11.29 -5.81
C TRP A 181 -12.05 12.07 -4.57
N LEU A 182 -11.42 11.82 -3.42
CA LEU A 182 -11.75 12.47 -2.15
C LEU A 182 -11.46 13.96 -2.22
N ASP A 183 -10.39 14.38 -2.89
CA ASP A 183 -10.04 15.79 -3.11
C ASP A 183 -11.21 16.57 -3.74
N THR A 184 -11.87 15.97 -4.74
CA THR A 184 -13.07 16.56 -5.33
C THR A 184 -14.25 16.53 -4.37
N GLN A 185 -14.51 15.40 -3.71
CA GLN A 185 -15.70 15.23 -2.87
C GLN A 185 -15.73 16.14 -1.64
N VAL A 186 -14.58 16.39 -1.01
CA VAL A 186 -14.52 17.19 0.24
C VAL A 186 -14.84 18.66 0.03
N ARG A 187 -14.93 19.11 -1.23
CA ARG A 187 -15.31 20.47 -1.63
C ARG A 187 -16.78 20.59 -2.06
N THR A 188 -17.56 19.54 -1.87
CA THR A 188 -18.99 19.49 -2.18
C THR A 188 -19.85 19.58 -0.92
N ALA A 189 -21.16 19.69 -1.09
CA ALA A 189 -22.11 19.63 0.02
C ALA A 189 -22.13 18.26 0.73
N GLU A 190 -21.60 17.20 0.11
CA GLU A 190 -21.55 15.84 0.67
C GLU A 190 -20.30 15.59 1.53
N SER A 191 -19.46 16.60 1.76
CA SER A 191 -18.15 16.46 2.41
C SER A 191 -18.19 15.72 3.75
N ASP A 192 -19.13 16.08 4.64
CA ASP A 192 -19.25 15.43 5.96
C ASP A 192 -19.63 13.95 5.85
N ARG A 193 -20.52 13.60 4.92
CA ARG A 193 -20.94 12.22 4.67
C ARG A 193 -19.79 11.40 4.10
N VAL A 194 -19.04 11.96 3.15
CA VAL A 194 -17.90 11.27 2.53
C VAL A 194 -16.77 11.08 3.53
N CYS A 195 -16.46 12.10 4.36
CA CYS A 195 -15.47 11.97 5.42
C CYS A 195 -15.82 10.86 6.42
N THR A 196 -17.10 10.79 6.82
CA THR A 196 -17.61 9.73 7.72
C THR A 196 -17.39 8.35 7.09
N ARG A 197 -17.78 8.20 5.83
CA ARG A 197 -17.69 6.93 5.10
C ARG A 197 -16.24 6.46 4.92
N VAL A 198 -15.30 7.38 4.66
CA VAL A 198 -13.87 7.04 4.57
C VAL A 198 -13.34 6.61 5.93
N ASP A 199 -13.65 7.35 7.00
CA ASP A 199 -13.19 7.02 8.36
C ASP A 199 -13.68 5.63 8.81
N GLU A 200 -14.97 5.33 8.62
CA GLU A 200 -15.58 4.04 8.93
C GLU A 200 -14.97 2.90 8.12
N TRP A 201 -14.73 3.13 6.81
CA TRP A 201 -14.13 2.12 5.95
C TRP A 201 -12.68 1.81 6.35
N LEU A 202 -11.87 2.82 6.69
CA LEU A 202 -10.49 2.62 7.17
C LEU A 202 -10.47 1.83 8.49
N GLY A 203 -11.41 2.11 9.40
CA GLY A 203 -11.58 1.33 10.63
C GLY A 203 -11.92 -0.13 10.35
N THR A 204 -12.90 -0.38 9.47
CA THR A 204 -13.34 -1.72 9.09
C THR A 204 -12.23 -2.50 8.38
N LEU A 205 -11.54 -1.87 7.43
CA LEU A 205 -10.40 -2.43 6.71
C LEU A 205 -9.28 -2.84 7.68
N SER A 206 -8.88 -1.92 8.56
CA SER A 206 -7.76 -2.17 9.48
C SER A 206 -8.07 -3.29 10.47
N ALA A 207 -9.31 -3.34 10.98
CA ALA A 207 -9.76 -4.43 11.85
C ALA A 207 -9.75 -5.77 11.10
N PHE A 208 -10.25 -5.80 9.86
CA PHE A 208 -10.23 -7.01 9.04
C PHE A 208 -8.81 -7.52 8.79
N LEU A 209 -7.88 -6.63 8.42
CA LEU A 209 -6.48 -6.97 8.22
C LEU A 209 -5.82 -7.53 9.49
N HIS A 210 -6.07 -6.88 10.63
CA HIS A 210 -5.58 -7.30 11.94
C HIS A 210 -6.04 -8.72 12.31
N ASP A 211 -7.33 -9.01 12.14
CA ASP A 211 -7.94 -10.31 12.44
C ASP A 211 -7.43 -11.43 11.53
N HIS A 212 -6.98 -11.08 10.32
CA HIS A 212 -6.43 -12.02 9.34
C HIS A 212 -4.91 -12.09 9.36
N GLU A 213 -4.28 -11.48 10.36
CA GLU A 213 -2.83 -11.45 10.57
C GLU A 213 -2.07 -11.01 9.30
N LEU A 214 -2.57 -9.95 8.66
CA LEU A 214 -1.95 -9.27 7.52
C LEU A 214 -1.75 -7.79 7.89
N ALA A 215 -0.53 -7.30 7.70
CA ALA A 215 -0.21 -5.88 7.79
C ALA A 215 0.21 -5.37 6.40
N HIS A 216 -0.42 -4.29 5.93
CA HIS A 216 -0.23 -3.69 4.62
C HIS A 216 1.01 -2.80 4.55
N PHE A 217 1.25 -2.02 5.62
CA PHE A 217 2.32 -1.04 5.77
C PHE A 217 2.28 0.21 4.86
N ASP A 218 1.33 0.27 3.93
CA ASP A 218 1.30 1.34 2.91
C ASP A 218 -0.10 1.78 2.46
N ALA A 219 -1.03 1.92 3.40
CA ALA A 219 -2.43 2.25 3.14
C ALA A 219 -2.67 3.76 2.88
N HIS A 220 -1.84 4.39 2.04
CA HIS A 220 -2.05 5.78 1.63
C HIS A 220 -3.12 5.88 0.53
N PHE A 221 -3.72 7.05 0.34
CA PHE A 221 -4.91 7.17 -0.53
C PHE A 221 -4.65 7.00 -2.03
N GLN A 222 -3.39 7.00 -2.48
CA GLN A 222 -3.04 6.55 -3.84
C GLN A 222 -3.07 5.02 -4.01
N ASN A 223 -2.97 4.26 -2.91
CA ASN A 223 -3.08 2.79 -2.87
C ASN A 223 -4.49 2.34 -2.44
N VAL A 224 -5.44 3.27 -2.36
CA VAL A 224 -6.85 2.95 -2.21
C VAL A 224 -7.54 3.38 -3.50
N LEU A 225 -8.26 2.46 -4.13
CA LEU A 225 -8.99 2.68 -5.37
C LEU A 225 -10.48 2.87 -5.09
N THR A 226 -11.19 3.52 -6.00
CA THR A 226 -12.64 3.69 -5.91
C THR A 226 -13.29 3.79 -7.29
N ASP A 227 -14.53 3.30 -7.37
CA ASP A 227 -15.47 3.57 -8.46
C ASP A 227 -16.47 4.70 -8.10
N GLY A 228 -16.27 5.37 -6.96
CA GLY A 228 -17.17 6.36 -6.36
C GLY A 228 -18.19 5.75 -5.39
N GLU A 229 -18.48 4.46 -5.53
CA GLU A 229 -19.49 3.76 -4.74
C GLU A 229 -18.87 2.89 -3.64
N ASP A 230 -17.65 2.38 -3.82
CA ASP A 230 -16.92 1.53 -2.87
C ASP A 230 -15.41 1.85 -2.86
N PHE A 231 -14.70 1.33 -1.85
CA PHE A 231 -13.26 1.54 -1.67
C PHE A 231 -12.49 0.21 -1.64
N TYR A 232 -11.30 0.21 -2.24
CA TYR A 232 -10.53 -1.02 -2.48
C TYR A 232 -9.04 -0.80 -2.19
N LEU A 233 -8.49 -1.48 -1.20
CA LEU A 233 -7.06 -1.41 -0.89
C LEU A 233 -6.24 -2.23 -1.89
N THR A 234 -5.18 -1.66 -2.44
CA THR A 234 -4.27 -2.29 -3.41
C THR A 234 -2.81 -2.03 -3.04
N ASP A 235 -1.90 -2.52 -3.89
CA ASP A 235 -0.44 -2.45 -3.75
C ASP A 235 0.11 -3.12 -2.49
N HIS A 236 0.41 -4.42 -2.61
CA HIS A 236 0.84 -5.22 -1.48
C HIS A 236 2.37 -5.42 -1.43
N GLY A 237 3.15 -4.55 -2.09
CA GLY A 237 4.61 -4.67 -2.21
C GLY A 237 5.36 -4.56 -0.87
N LEU A 238 4.72 -3.97 0.14
CA LEU A 238 5.26 -3.81 1.50
C LEU A 238 4.55 -4.67 2.55
N ALA A 239 3.59 -5.50 2.13
CA ALA A 239 2.78 -6.26 3.06
C ALA A 239 3.58 -7.37 3.77
N LEU A 240 3.15 -7.70 4.99
CA LEU A 240 3.73 -8.71 5.86
C LEU A 240 2.62 -9.50 6.54
N SER A 241 2.69 -10.83 6.52
CA SER A 241 1.72 -11.70 7.20
C SER A 241 2.40 -12.74 8.06
N SER A 242 1.77 -13.10 9.18
CA SER A 242 2.19 -14.22 10.05
C SER A 242 2.31 -15.56 9.29
N ARG A 243 1.54 -15.69 8.19
CA ARG A 243 1.43 -16.86 7.32
C ARG A 243 2.59 -17.00 6.32
N PHE A 244 3.45 -15.99 6.22
CA PHE A 244 4.63 -16.05 5.36
C PHE A 244 5.76 -16.89 5.98
N ARG A 245 6.73 -17.26 5.15
CA ARG A 245 8.00 -17.85 5.60
C ARG A 245 8.87 -16.76 6.24
N LEU A 246 8.55 -16.40 7.48
CA LEU A 246 9.24 -15.36 8.23
C LEU A 246 10.49 -15.88 8.95
N THR A 247 11.54 -15.07 8.95
CA THR A 247 12.64 -15.19 9.92
C THR A 247 12.14 -14.86 11.34
N ARG A 248 12.93 -15.20 12.38
CA ARG A 248 12.60 -14.82 13.77
C ARG A 248 12.49 -13.30 13.93
N GLN A 249 13.34 -12.55 13.24
CA GLN A 249 13.34 -11.08 13.30
C GLN A 249 12.08 -10.50 12.67
N GLU A 250 11.66 -11.01 11.51
CA GLU A 250 10.43 -10.58 10.86
C GLU A 250 9.18 -10.93 11.66
N ARG A 251 9.15 -12.11 12.32
CA ARG A 251 8.04 -12.48 13.19
C ARG A 251 7.93 -11.51 14.38
N ALA A 252 9.04 -11.24 15.08
CA ALA A 252 9.06 -10.27 16.16
C ALA A 252 8.76 -8.83 15.69
N PHE A 253 9.07 -8.51 14.43
CA PHE A 253 8.66 -7.25 13.82
C PHE A 253 7.14 -7.23 13.58
N PHE A 254 6.58 -8.24 12.94
CA PHE A 254 5.14 -8.38 12.70
C PHE A 254 4.32 -8.31 14.00
N ASP A 255 4.70 -9.09 15.01
CA ASP A 255 3.98 -9.17 16.29
C ASP A 255 3.89 -7.81 16.99
N ARG A 256 4.90 -6.94 16.80
CA ARG A 256 4.92 -5.59 17.37
C ARG A 256 4.19 -4.55 16.50
N HIS A 257 3.88 -4.84 15.24
CA HIS A 257 3.25 -3.91 14.29
C HIS A 257 1.84 -4.32 13.89
N ARG A 258 1.17 -5.17 14.68
CA ARG A 258 -0.20 -5.63 14.38
C ARG A 258 -1.21 -4.50 14.24
N ASP A 259 -0.97 -3.36 14.89
CA ASP A 259 -1.85 -2.19 14.85
C ASP A 259 -1.35 -1.10 13.88
N TYR A 260 -0.28 -1.38 13.13
CA TYR A 260 0.38 -0.38 12.29
C TYR A 260 -0.57 0.24 11.27
N ASP A 261 -1.36 -0.57 10.56
CA ASP A 261 -2.25 -0.07 9.50
C ASP A 261 -3.37 0.80 10.04
N LEU A 262 -3.89 0.48 11.24
CA LEU A 262 -4.88 1.32 11.92
C LEU A 262 -4.29 2.69 12.26
N VAL A 263 -3.11 2.70 12.87
CA VAL A 263 -2.40 3.93 13.24
C VAL A 263 -2.05 4.74 12.00
N TYR A 264 -1.50 4.07 10.98
CA TYR A 264 -1.05 4.70 9.75
C TYR A 264 -2.22 5.31 8.97
N SER A 265 -3.31 4.56 8.76
CA SER A 265 -4.46 5.03 7.98
C SER A 265 -5.16 6.23 8.62
N ARG A 266 -5.34 6.22 9.95
CA ARG A 266 -5.90 7.37 10.70
C ARG A 266 -5.01 8.60 10.61
N ALA A 267 -3.70 8.42 10.84
CA ALA A 267 -2.75 9.52 10.69
C ALA A 267 -2.67 10.04 9.25
N HIS A 268 -2.79 9.15 8.26
CA HIS A 268 -2.83 9.53 6.85
C HIS A 268 -4.07 10.37 6.54
N LEU A 269 -5.25 9.95 7.02
CA LEU A 269 -6.50 10.71 6.85
C LEU A 269 -6.40 12.12 7.45
N VAL A 270 -5.90 12.27 8.69
CA VAL A 270 -5.69 13.59 9.30
C VAL A 270 -4.74 14.44 8.47
N ASN A 271 -3.58 13.92 8.11
CA ASN A 271 -2.61 14.65 7.30
C ASN A 271 -3.18 15.05 5.94
N TRP A 272 -3.96 14.16 5.31
CA TRP A 272 -4.59 14.40 4.02
C TRP A 272 -5.65 15.51 4.13
N LEU A 273 -6.55 15.43 5.13
CA LEU A 273 -7.61 16.43 5.35
C LEU A 273 -7.02 17.82 5.61
N VAL A 274 -5.99 17.90 6.45
CA VAL A 274 -5.35 19.18 6.76
C VAL A 274 -4.73 19.78 5.49
N THR A 275 -4.03 18.99 4.69
CA THR A 275 -3.46 19.46 3.41
C THR A 275 -4.56 19.87 2.43
N ALA A 276 -5.60 19.05 2.23
CA ALA A 276 -6.63 19.29 1.22
C ALA A 276 -7.53 20.50 1.55
N LEU A 277 -7.80 20.74 2.83
CA LEU A 277 -8.74 21.77 3.28
C LEU A 277 -8.07 23.10 3.64
N TYR A 278 -6.84 23.09 4.15
CA TYR A 278 -6.10 24.31 4.50
C TYR A 278 -5.04 24.70 3.46
N GLY A 279 -4.67 23.80 2.55
CA GLY A 279 -3.60 24.05 1.56
C GLY A 279 -2.19 24.08 2.17
N TYR A 280 -2.03 23.58 3.40
CA TYR A 280 -0.76 23.61 4.12
C TYR A 280 0.30 22.73 3.49
N ASP A 281 1.52 23.27 3.45
CA ASP A 281 2.70 22.47 3.16
C ASP A 281 3.00 21.48 4.31
N ARG A 282 4.05 20.69 4.14
CA ARG A 282 4.44 19.67 5.12
C ARG A 282 4.73 20.24 6.51
N GLN A 283 5.47 21.36 6.60
CA GLN A 283 5.89 21.94 7.87
C GLN A 283 4.70 22.60 8.57
N GLU A 284 3.88 23.34 7.83
CA GLU A 284 2.66 23.98 8.30
C GLU A 284 1.67 22.94 8.81
N ARG A 285 1.43 21.88 8.03
CA ARG A 285 0.56 20.75 8.43
C ARG A 285 1.05 20.10 9.72
N GLU A 286 2.33 19.80 9.82
CA GLU A 286 2.90 19.16 11.01
C GLU A 286 2.81 20.07 12.25
N ALA A 287 2.97 21.39 12.09
CA ALA A 287 2.76 22.35 13.17
C ALA A 287 1.28 22.43 13.57
N PHE A 288 0.37 22.46 12.60
CA PHE A 288 -1.07 22.51 12.83
C PHE A 288 -1.58 21.25 13.55
N VAL A 289 -1.17 20.06 13.12
CA VAL A 289 -1.52 18.80 13.78
C VAL A 289 -1.02 18.78 15.23
N ARG A 290 0.19 19.29 15.51
CA ARG A 290 0.70 19.41 16.89
C ARG A 290 -0.13 20.38 17.74
N ALA A 291 -0.62 21.47 17.15
CA ALA A 291 -1.50 22.41 17.85
C ALA A 291 -2.87 21.76 18.15
N CYS A 292 -3.45 21.04 17.18
CA CYS A 292 -4.71 20.31 17.38
C CYS A 292 -4.57 19.22 18.45
N ALA A 293 -3.41 18.55 18.53
CA ALA A 293 -3.12 17.53 19.53
C ALA A 293 -3.16 18.05 20.98
N ILE A 294 -3.04 19.37 21.19
CA ILE A 294 -3.16 20.02 22.50
C ILE A 294 -4.43 20.87 22.64
N GLY A 295 -5.41 20.70 21.74
CA GLY A 295 -6.74 21.30 21.85
C GLY A 295 -6.98 22.57 21.01
N ALA A 296 -6.12 22.89 20.03
CA ALA A 296 -6.44 23.96 19.08
C ALA A 296 -7.68 23.62 18.24
N HIS A 297 -8.49 24.63 17.94
CA HIS A 297 -9.70 24.48 17.13
C HIS A 297 -9.40 24.37 15.63
N THR A 298 -10.20 23.58 14.92
CA THR A 298 -10.16 23.41 13.47
C THR A 298 -11.33 24.19 12.84
N ASP A 299 -11.10 25.47 12.56
CA ASP A 299 -12.13 26.37 12.03
C ASP A 299 -12.16 26.35 10.49
N GLY A 300 -13.31 26.72 9.91
CA GLY A 300 -13.45 26.95 8.47
C GLY A 300 -13.54 25.68 7.60
N ILE A 301 -13.74 24.52 8.21
CA ILE A 301 -13.83 23.22 7.52
C ILE A 301 -15.12 22.45 7.89
N PRO A 302 -15.51 21.42 7.12
CA PRO A 302 -16.65 20.56 7.44
C PRO A 302 -16.55 19.93 8.83
N GLY A 303 -17.70 19.78 9.49
CA GLY A 303 -17.78 19.40 10.91
C GLY A 303 -17.22 18.01 11.20
N THR A 304 -17.45 17.05 10.30
CA THR A 304 -16.89 15.70 10.42
C THR A 304 -15.38 15.71 10.25
N ALA A 305 -14.85 16.49 9.30
CA ALA A 305 -13.41 16.61 9.10
C ALA A 305 -12.73 17.23 10.35
N ALA A 306 -13.33 18.27 10.92
CA ALA A 306 -12.92 18.85 12.20
C ALA A 306 -12.90 17.82 13.33
N ALA A 307 -13.96 17.02 13.46
CA ALA A 307 -14.06 15.99 14.50
C ALA A 307 -12.98 14.89 14.33
N ILE A 308 -12.73 14.42 13.10
CA ILE A 308 -11.68 13.43 12.81
C ILE A 308 -10.30 13.99 13.16
N ILE A 309 -9.99 15.22 12.73
CA ILE A 309 -8.71 15.87 13.04
C ILE A 309 -8.53 16.01 14.54
N ALA A 310 -9.52 16.53 15.26
CA ALA A 310 -9.44 16.71 16.71
C ALA A 310 -9.23 15.37 17.44
N ARG A 311 -9.97 14.33 17.03
CA ARG A 311 -9.85 12.98 17.59
C ARG A 311 -8.45 12.39 17.39
N ASP A 312 -7.92 12.47 16.18
CA ASP A 312 -6.73 11.70 15.78
C ASP A 312 -5.42 12.51 15.74
N ALA A 313 -5.47 13.82 16.01
CA ALA A 313 -4.30 14.68 16.04
C ALA A 313 -3.19 14.22 17.02
N PRO A 314 -3.48 13.78 18.26
CA PRO A 314 -2.44 13.28 19.16
C PRO A 314 -1.65 12.09 18.58
N LEU A 315 -2.37 11.11 18.04
CA LEU A 315 -1.78 9.93 17.40
C LEU A 315 -1.00 10.32 16.14
N THR A 316 -1.55 11.22 15.34
CA THR A 316 -0.92 11.72 14.10
C THR A 316 0.38 12.47 14.40
N ALA A 317 0.40 13.29 15.46
CA ALA A 317 1.60 14.02 15.87
C ALA A 317 2.75 13.08 16.25
N VAL A 318 2.47 12.00 16.98
CA VAL A 318 3.46 10.98 17.35
C VAL A 318 3.99 10.26 16.12
N LEU A 319 3.10 9.81 15.23
CA LEU A 319 3.51 9.08 14.02
C LEU A 319 4.30 9.97 13.05
N ASN A 320 3.88 11.21 12.85
CA ASN A 320 4.62 12.19 12.06
C ASN A 320 6.03 12.39 12.62
N GLY A 321 6.16 12.57 13.94
CA GLY A 321 7.46 12.68 14.60
C GLY A 321 8.36 11.45 14.42
N PHE A 322 7.78 10.25 14.41
CA PHE A 322 8.52 9.02 14.07
C PHE A 322 9.02 9.02 12.64
N PHE A 323 8.16 9.33 11.66
CA PHE A 323 8.58 9.35 10.25
C PHE A 323 9.61 10.44 9.96
N ASP A 324 9.55 11.58 10.65
CA ASP A 324 10.58 12.63 10.57
C ASP A 324 11.95 12.12 10.98
N ARG A 325 12.03 11.47 12.14
CA ARG A 325 13.25 10.85 12.63
C ARG A 325 13.70 9.71 11.71
N LEU A 326 12.78 8.86 11.25
CA LEU A 326 13.11 7.78 10.34
C LEU A 326 13.74 8.29 9.04
N ARG A 327 13.26 9.42 8.49
CA ARG A 327 13.83 10.06 7.29
C ARG A 327 15.18 10.74 7.55
N LYS A 328 15.38 11.37 8.71
CA LYS A 328 16.58 12.16 9.06
C LYS A 328 17.69 11.33 9.71
N ASP A 329 17.35 10.55 10.73
CA ASP A 329 18.25 9.90 11.68
C ASP A 329 18.51 8.42 11.34
N ASN A 330 18.16 7.99 10.12
CA ASN A 330 18.28 6.64 9.53
C ASN A 330 17.32 5.55 10.07
N SER A 331 17.34 4.38 9.40
CA SER A 331 16.44 3.25 9.62
C SER A 331 16.42 2.60 11.01
N ARG A 332 17.26 3.05 11.95
CA ARG A 332 17.33 2.56 13.33
C ARG A 332 16.36 3.24 14.29
N THR A 333 15.64 4.27 13.82
CA THR A 333 14.63 4.93 14.64
C THR A 333 13.61 3.90 15.13
N PRO A 334 13.46 3.69 16.46
CA PRO A 334 12.49 2.75 16.98
C PRO A 334 11.07 3.26 16.73
N TYR A 335 10.16 2.34 16.42
CA TYR A 335 8.74 2.66 16.31
C TYR A 335 8.19 3.03 17.70
N PRO A 336 7.41 4.12 17.83
CA PRO A 336 7.01 4.67 19.13
C PRO A 336 5.77 3.94 19.69
N TYR A 337 5.93 2.66 20.06
CA TYR A 337 4.82 1.80 20.47
C TYR A 337 4.02 2.36 21.66
N GLU A 338 4.71 2.76 22.73
CA GLU A 338 4.06 3.22 23.96
C GLU A 338 3.40 4.58 23.76
N GLU A 339 4.07 5.50 23.05
CA GLU A 339 3.51 6.82 22.76
C GLU A 339 2.27 6.73 21.87
N LEU A 340 2.27 5.82 20.88
CA LEU A 340 1.10 5.58 20.03
C LEU A 340 -0.05 4.95 20.80
N ARG A 341 0.23 3.97 21.67
CA ARG A 341 -0.78 3.34 22.53
C ARG A 341 -1.43 4.36 23.46
N LEU A 342 -0.64 5.22 24.08
CA LEU A 342 -1.14 6.30 24.94
C LEU A 342 -1.98 7.31 24.14
N ALA A 343 -1.49 7.73 22.98
CA ALA A 343 -2.20 8.67 22.11
C ALA A 343 -3.53 8.09 21.61
N TYR A 344 -3.58 6.82 21.21
CA TYR A 344 -4.80 6.15 20.78
C TYR A 344 -5.85 6.07 21.89
N ASN A 345 -5.43 5.71 23.11
CA ASN A 345 -6.31 5.60 24.27
C ASN A 345 -6.87 6.96 24.72
N SER A 346 -6.11 8.06 24.53
CA SER A 346 -6.64 9.40 24.79
C SER A 346 -7.67 9.86 23.75
N SER A 347 -7.62 9.29 22.54
CA SER A 347 -8.50 9.62 21.41
C SER A 347 -9.80 8.80 21.37
N THR A 348 -9.91 7.76 22.18
CA THR A 348 -11.13 6.95 22.34
C THR A 348 -11.74 7.28 23.70
N PRO A 349 -12.94 7.92 23.76
CA PRO A 349 -13.64 8.07 25.03
C PRO A 349 -13.82 6.67 25.65
N SER A 350 -13.49 6.51 26.93
CA SER A 350 -13.87 5.29 27.66
C SER A 350 -15.38 5.11 27.49
N ALA A 351 -15.77 3.96 26.94
CA ALA A 351 -17.15 3.59 26.66
C ALA A 351 -18.04 3.61 27.91
#